data_AF-A0A967UH18-F1
#
_entry.id   AF-A0A967UH18-F1
#
_cell.length_a   1.000
_cell.length_b   1.000
_cell.length_c   1.000
_cell.angle_alpha   90.00
_cell.angle_beta   90.00
_cell.angle_gamma   90.00
#
_symmetry.space_group_name_H-M   'P 1'
#
loop_
_entity.id
_entity.type
_entity.pdbx_description
1 polymer ?
#
loop_
_entity_poly.entity_id
_entity_poly.type
_entity_poly.pdbx_seq_one_letter_code
_entity_poly.pdbx_strand_id
1 'polypeptide(L)'
;MRKYKVVISGRNYLLPCDGEPRKVGFFQTFYLRSSSAEQASEEAAGRITRDPFLVQNALNGSGDPFRIVVESVRPAGPLKLFAGGSGERRFFPEDGEVETDTKAAGGCCQGA
;
A
#
# COMPACT_ATOMS: atom_id res chain seq x y z
N MET A 1 19.18 7.80 15.04
CA MET A 1 17.89 7.39 14.44
C MET A 1 17.98 5.93 14.03
N ARG A 2 16.93 5.13 14.27
CA ARG A 2 16.90 3.70 13.91
C ARG A 2 16.12 3.53 12.61
N LYS A 3 16.47 2.51 11.82
CA LYS A 3 15.70 2.16 10.62
C LYS A 3 14.57 1.22 11.03
N TYR A 4 13.36 1.51 10.58
CA TYR A 4 12.17 0.70 10.83
C TYR A 4 11.65 0.15 9.50
N LYS A 5 11.19 -1.10 9.52
CA LYS A 5 10.36 -1.69 8.48
C LYS A 5 8.91 -1.53 8.94
N VAL A 6 8.15 -0.73 8.19
CA VAL A 6 6.72 -0.55 8.39
C VAL A 6 5.99 -1.24 7.24
N VAL A 7 5.02 -2.07 7.55
CA VAL A 7 4.12 -2.68 6.55
C VAL A 7 2.75 -2.06 6.76
N ILE A 8 2.19 -1.50 5.69
CA ILE A 8 0.86 -0.90 5.67
C ILE A 8 0.03 -1.67 4.65
N SER A 9 -1.23 -1.92 5.02
CA SER A 9 -2.25 -2.36 4.09
C SER A 9 -3.27 -1.24 3.87
N GLY A 10 -3.50 -0.87 2.62
CA GLY A 10 -4.67 -0.10 2.22
C GLY A 10 -5.80 -1.05 1.86
N ARG A 11 -7.01 -0.75 2.30
CA ARG A 11 -8.22 -1.52 2.01
C ARG A 11 -9.32 -0.59 1.55
N ASN A 12 -10.27 -1.13 0.80
CA ASN A 12 -11.44 -0.48 0.26
C ASN A 12 -11.05 0.67 -0.68
N TYR A 13 -10.05 0.47 -1.54
CA TYR A 13 -9.70 1.45 -2.57
C TYR A 13 -10.46 1.12 -3.85
N LEU A 14 -11.39 1.97 -4.24
CA LEU A 14 -12.08 1.86 -5.52
C LEU A 14 -11.22 2.57 -6.57
N LEU A 15 -10.50 1.81 -7.39
CA LEU A 15 -9.60 2.33 -8.42
C LEU A 15 -10.05 1.93 -9.83
N PRO A 16 -9.86 2.78 -10.85
CA PRO A 16 -10.08 2.40 -12.23
C PRO A 16 -9.01 1.39 -12.69
N CYS A 17 -9.38 0.12 -12.82
CA CYS A 17 -8.53 -0.97 -13.29
C CYS A 17 -9.07 -1.46 -14.64
N ASP A 18 -8.26 -1.44 -15.70
CA ASP A 18 -8.65 -1.88 -17.05
C ASP A 18 -9.91 -1.17 -17.61
N GLY A 19 -10.16 0.07 -17.18
CA GLY A 19 -11.32 0.87 -17.59
C GLY A 19 -12.56 0.68 -16.73
N GLU A 20 -12.54 -0.20 -15.73
CA GLU A 20 -13.66 -0.45 -14.82
C GLU A 20 -13.29 -0.15 -13.35
N PRO A 21 -14.20 0.45 -12.55
CA PRO A 21 -13.95 0.68 -11.13
C PRO A 21 -13.95 -0.65 -10.37
N ARG A 22 -12.79 -1.04 -9.81
CA ARG A 22 -12.64 -2.25 -8.99
C ARG A 22 -12.22 -1.91 -7.58
N LYS A 23 -12.76 -2.62 -6.58
CA LYS A 23 -12.26 -2.51 -5.21
C LYS A 23 -11.02 -3.37 -5.04
N VAL A 24 -9.94 -2.70 -4.68
CA VAL A 24 -8.65 -3.32 -4.43
C VAL A 24 -8.15 -2.95 -3.05
N GLY A 25 -7.41 -3.88 -2.46
CA GLY A 25 -6.50 -3.62 -1.38
C GLY A 25 -5.07 -3.53 -1.89
N PHE A 26 -4.17 -3.04 -1.07
CA PHE A 26 -2.74 -3.12 -1.37
C PHE A 26 -1.91 -3.32 -0.12
N PHE A 27 -0.73 -3.89 -0.31
CA PHE A 27 0.34 -3.91 0.68
C PHE A 27 1.48 -3.02 0.22
N GLN A 28 1.94 -2.16 1.12
CA GLN A 28 3.08 -1.29 0.93
C GLN A 28 4.04 -1.47 2.09
N THR A 29 5.28 -1.84 1.79
CA THR A 29 6.35 -1.79 2.79
C THR A 29 7.08 -0.45 2.70
N PHE A 30 7.39 0.16 3.84
CA PHE A 30 8.23 1.34 3.95
C PHE A 30 9.46 1.04 4.81
N TYR A 31 10.60 1.58 4.39
CA TYR A 31 11.83 1.57 5.16
C TYR A 31 12.19 3.00 5.55
N LEU A 32 11.86 3.38 6.79
CA LEU A 32 11.99 4.76 7.27
C LEU A 32 13.02 4.84 8.39
N ARG A 33 13.67 5.99 8.53
CA ARG A 33 14.54 6.30 9.68
C ARG A 33 13.75 7.20 10.61
N SER A 34 13.45 6.70 11.80
CA SER A 34 12.66 7.44 12.79
C SER A 34 13.26 7.27 14.19
N SER A 35 12.77 8.09 15.12
CA SER A 35 13.21 8.05 16.52
C SER A 35 12.48 6.95 17.32
N SER A 36 11.25 6.61 16.93
CA SER A 36 10.43 5.55 17.54
C SER A 36 9.66 4.76 16.49
N ALA A 37 9.09 3.62 16.91
CA ALA A 37 8.19 2.83 16.07
C ALA A 37 6.91 3.60 15.73
N GLU A 38 6.40 4.38 16.69
CA GLU A 38 5.17 5.17 16.55
C GLU A 38 5.33 6.27 15.49
N GLN A 39 6.44 7.03 15.54
CA GLN A 39 6.77 8.00 14.49
C GLN A 39 6.89 7.34 13.12
N ALA A 40 7.54 6.16 13.05
CA ALA A 40 7.69 5.46 11.79
C ALA A 40 6.33 5.04 11.19
N SER A 41 5.37 4.61 12.02
CA SER A 41 4.02 4.30 11.57
C SER A 41 3.27 5.54 11.08
N GLU A 42 3.32 6.65 11.83
CA GLU A 42 2.65 7.89 11.44
C GLU A 42 3.21 8.45 10.12
N GLU A 43 4.54 8.45 9.98
CA GLU A 43 5.20 8.87 8.74
C GLU A 43 4.80 7.98 7.55
N ALA A 44 4.77 6.66 7.74
CA ALA A 44 4.38 5.73 6.68
C ALA A 44 2.90 5.88 6.30
N ALA A 45 2.01 6.01 7.28
CA ALA A 45 0.58 6.23 7.04
C ALA A 45 0.36 7.57 6.31
N GLY A 46 1.03 8.63 6.75
CA GLY A 46 0.96 9.94 6.10
C GLY A 46 1.43 9.93 4.65
N ARG A 47 2.43 9.10 4.30
CA ARG A 47 2.88 8.91 2.90
C ARG A 47 1.80 8.28 2.03
N ILE A 48 1.03 7.33 2.57
CA ILE A 48 -0.09 6.70 1.86
C ILE A 48 -1.25 7.67 1.70
N THR A 49 -1.62 8.39 2.77
CA THR A 49 -2.73 9.36 2.73
C THR A 49 -2.47 10.50 1.74
N ARG A 50 -1.20 10.87 1.53
CA ARG A 50 -0.78 11.92 0.59
C ARG A 50 -0.29 11.37 -0.74
N ASP A 51 -0.43 10.07 -0.97
CA ASP A 51 0.06 9.44 -2.19
C ASP A 51 -0.75 9.96 -3.38
N PRO A 52 -0.13 10.67 -4.34
CA PRO A 52 -0.86 11.32 -5.41
C PRO A 52 -1.61 10.31 -6.28
N PHE A 53 -1.06 9.11 -6.46
CA PHE A 53 -1.73 8.05 -7.20
C PHE A 53 -3.02 7.62 -6.48
N LEU A 54 -2.98 7.33 -5.19
CA LEU A 54 -4.18 6.94 -4.44
C LEU A 54 -5.19 8.08 -4.30
N VAL A 55 -4.74 9.31 -4.05
CA VAL A 55 -5.64 10.46 -3.87
C VAL A 55 -6.34 10.85 -5.17
N GLN A 56 -5.64 10.80 -6.31
CA GLN A 56 -6.22 11.20 -7.60
C GLN A 56 -7.07 10.09 -8.24
N ASN A 57 -6.74 8.82 -8.00
CA ASN A 57 -7.43 7.69 -8.63
C ASN A 57 -8.49 7.04 -7.72
N ALA A 58 -8.56 7.38 -6.43
CA ALA A 58 -9.61 6.88 -5.55
C ALA A 58 -10.98 7.44 -5.98
N LEU A 59 -11.83 6.55 -6.47
CA LEU A 59 -13.22 6.82 -6.82
C LEU A 59 -14.17 6.63 -5.63
N ASN A 60 -13.62 6.45 -4.42
CA ASN A 60 -14.39 6.29 -3.18
C ASN A 60 -15.26 7.52 -2.89
N GLY A 61 -16.57 7.31 -2.80
CA GLY A 61 -17.51 8.32 -2.30
C GLY A 61 -17.51 8.41 -0.77
N SER A 62 -18.11 9.47 -0.21
CA SER A 62 -18.19 9.70 1.24
C SER A 62 -18.93 8.60 2.02
N GLY A 63 -19.70 7.74 1.35
CA GLY A 63 -20.38 6.60 1.96
C GLY A 63 -19.52 5.36 2.17
N ASP A 64 -18.34 5.27 1.53
CA ASP A 64 -17.47 4.09 1.58
C ASP A 64 -15.99 4.50 1.58
N PRO A 65 -15.44 5.01 2.70
CA PRO A 65 -14.07 5.52 2.75
C PRO A 65 -13.04 4.39 2.70
N PHE A 66 -11.89 4.67 2.09
CA PHE A 66 -10.73 3.78 2.15
C PHE A 66 -10.18 3.71 3.58
N ARG A 67 -9.56 2.58 3.91
CA ARG A 67 -8.95 2.33 5.23
C ARG A 67 -7.47 2.04 5.09
N ILE A 68 -6.67 2.70 5.91
CA ILE A 68 -5.23 2.48 6.00
C ILE A 68 -4.95 1.80 7.33
N VAL A 69 -4.35 0.62 7.30
CA VAL A 69 -4.02 -0.17 8.49
C VAL A 69 -2.52 -0.43 8.53
N VAL A 70 -1.91 -0.19 9.68
CA VAL A 70 -0.50 -0.52 9.91
C VAL A 70 -0.42 -1.97 10.38
N GLU A 71 -0.03 -2.86 9.47
CA GLU A 71 0.06 -4.30 9.71
C GLU A 71 1.24 -4.65 10.64
N SER A 72 2.37 -3.97 10.48
CA SER A 72 3.55 -4.27 11.30
C SER A 72 4.55 -3.12 11.34
N VAL A 73 5.12 -2.90 12.52
CA VAL A 73 6.29 -2.03 12.72
C VAL A 73 7.36 -2.80 13.44
N ARG A 74 8.53 -2.97 12.80
CA ARG A 74 9.68 -3.66 13.40
C ARG A 74 10.97 -2.89 13.11
N PRO A 75 11.95 -2.90 14.02
CA PRO A 75 13.28 -2.41 13.70
C PRO A 75 13.85 -3.20 12.52
N ALA A 76 14.38 -2.51 11.52
CA ALA A 76 15.04 -3.15 10.39
C ALA A 76 16.39 -3.70 10.86
N GLY A 77 16.61 -5.01 10.67
CA GLY A 77 17.86 -5.65 11.02
C GLY A 77 19.07 -5.10 10.24
N PRO A 78 20.30 -5.31 10.76
CA PRO A 78 21.53 -4.73 10.20
C PRO A 78 21.84 -5.18 8.77
N LEU A 79 21.31 -6.32 8.31
CA LEU A 79 21.51 -6.80 6.93
C LEU A 79 20.63 -6.08 5.88
N LYS A 80 19.63 -5.29 6.28
CA LYS A 80 18.74 -4.55 5.34
C LYS A 80 19.11 -3.07 5.19
N LEU A 81 20.38 -2.73 5.38
CA LEU A 81 20.85 -1.34 5.22
C LEU A 81 20.72 -0.82 3.77
N PHE A 82 20.82 -1.69 2.76
CA PHE A 82 20.80 -1.30 1.34
C PHE A 82 19.40 -1.21 0.70
N ALA A 83 18.34 -1.64 1.39
CA ALA A 83 16.96 -1.42 0.93
C ALA A 83 16.52 0.01 1.31
N GLY A 84 17.05 1.01 0.62
CA GLY A 84 16.64 2.41 0.74
C GLY A 84 15.52 2.68 -0.26
N GLY A 85 14.26 2.49 0.16
CA GLY A 85 13.10 2.77 -0.68
C GLY A 85 11.80 2.32 -0.02
N SER A 86 10.68 2.86 -0.48
CA SER A 86 9.39 2.17 -0.37
C SER A 86 9.57 0.81 -1.08
N GLY A 87 9.16 -0.29 -0.45
CA GLY A 87 9.07 -1.57 -1.15
C GLY A 87 8.12 -1.48 -2.35
N GLU A 88 8.07 -2.51 -3.17
CA GLU A 88 7.07 -2.58 -4.23
C GLU A 88 5.64 -2.56 -3.64
N ARG A 89 4.75 -1.77 -4.23
CA ARG A 89 3.32 -1.76 -3.89
C ARG A 89 2.65 -2.95 -4.58
N ARG A 90 2.06 -3.84 -3.81
CA ARG A 90 1.31 -4.98 -4.36
C ARG A 90 -0.16 -4.78 -4.13
N PHE A 91 -0.93 -4.69 -5.20
CA PHE A 91 -2.39 -4.64 -5.15
C PHE A 91 -2.98 -6.06 -5.14
N PHE A 92 -4.13 -6.22 -4.51
CA PHE A 92 -4.90 -7.46 -4.50
C PHE A 92 -6.40 -7.11 -4.61
N PRO A 93 -7.21 -7.92 -5.32
CA PRO A 93 -8.65 -7.71 -5.39
C PRO A 93 -9.29 -7.94 -4.00
N GLU A 94 -10.21 -7.06 -3.59
CA GLU A 94 -10.98 -7.25 -2.34
C GLU A 94 -12.38 -7.80 -2.57
N ASP A 95 -12.98 -7.51 -3.72
CA ASP A 95 -14.15 -8.23 -4.20
C ASP A 95 -13.67 -9.56 -4.79
N GLY A 96 -14.07 -10.66 -4.15
CA GLY A 96 -13.65 -12.00 -4.51
C GLY A 96 -14.24 -12.44 -5.85
N GLU A 97 -13.53 -12.17 -6.94
CA GLU A 97 -13.63 -12.93 -8.17
C GLU A 97 -12.31 -13.68 -8.39
N VAL A 98 -12.32 -14.94 -7.98
CA VAL A 98 -11.35 -15.92 -8.42
C VAL A 98 -11.71 -16.26 -9.86
N GLU A 99 -11.36 -15.42 -10.81
CA GLU A 99 -11.35 -15.89 -12.21
C GLU A 99 -10.14 -16.81 -12.37
N THR A 100 -10.42 -18.09 -12.23
CA THR A 100 -9.57 -19.18 -12.68
C THR A 100 -9.48 -19.11 -14.21
N ASP A 101 -8.68 -18.20 -14.75
CA ASP A 101 -8.12 -18.39 -16.08
C ASP A 101 -6.71 -17.82 -16.15
N THR A 102 -5.76 -18.74 -16.08
CA THR A 102 -4.47 -18.80 -16.78
C THR A 102 -4.04 -17.57 -17.61
N LYS A 103 -3.78 -16.42 -16.99
CA LYS A 103 -2.91 -15.42 -17.63
C LYS A 103 -2.31 -14.47 -16.62
N ALA A 104 -1.00 -14.63 -16.41
CA ALA A 104 -0.07 -13.66 -15.85
C ALA A 104 -0.71 -12.37 -15.30
N ALA A 105 -1.07 -12.37 -14.02
CA ALA A 105 -1.44 -11.16 -13.30
C ALA A 105 -0.19 -10.29 -13.10
N GLY A 106 0.24 -9.64 -14.19
CA GLY A 106 0.97 -8.38 -14.11
C GLY A 106 0.05 -7.37 -13.42
N GLY A 107 0.58 -6.65 -12.44
CA GLY A 107 -0.21 -5.89 -11.47
C GLY A 107 -1.25 -4.97 -12.10
N CYS A 108 -2.53 -5.22 -11.80
CA CYS A 108 -3.72 -4.51 -12.30
C CYS A 108 -3.73 -2.98 -12.10
N CYS A 109 -2.75 -2.39 -11.41
CA CYS A 109 -2.69 -0.96 -11.16
C CYS A 109 -1.31 -0.33 -11.46
N GLN A 110 -0.36 -1.08 -12.05
CA GLN A 110 0.98 -0.58 -12.38
C GLN A 110 1.02 -0.15 -13.86
N GLY A 111 0.25 0.90 -14.18
CA GLY A 111 0.11 1.38 -15.55
C GLY A 111 -0.11 2.88 -15.61
N ALA A 112 0.85 3.66 -15.10
CA ALA A 112 1.13 5.03 -15.52
C ALA A 112 2.53 5.44 -15.03
#